data_AF-A0A9W9AT54-F1
#
_entry.id   AF-A0A9W9AT54-F1
#
_cell.length_a   1.000
_cell.length_b   1.000
_cell.length_c   1.000
_cell.angle_alpha   90.00
_cell.angle_beta   90.00
_cell.angle_gamma   90.00
#
_symmetry.space_group_name_H-M   'P 1'
#
loop_
_entity.id
_entity.type
_entity.pdbx_description
1 polymer ?
#
loop_
_entity_poly.entity_id
_entity_poly.type
_entity_poly.pdbx_seq_one_letter_code
_entity_poly.pdbx_strand_id
1 'polypeptide(L)'
;MPGKPKQHHVNHTLRILVKQLLAFWEGVYYTRTARHRIGRKVFVVLLPIVCDTEAAIQISGFAAHNHTYFCRRCLLPISDIYNLNPESWIMRDPVKHRELAFEWKVASRARRDAIYKTHGIRFTELMELPYWDPILFTVIDDMHFGYLGLFKTHLREIWGIDHEKNSGDGLHPDLSDKKRIKLPDCAMGESCISSITHSHLSVFSDLLAEIWADMARSVLPSWIQAAPSRWGIPSAGKLSADEYKVVCSISLVVTLIRVWGYGNKEQPQSRHFQMLLNFLELVRSMHIIFLRETSQSSRAYYKAHILSYLRGVLELYPDVTLASNHHLALHIITDLENMGPGHARSTPVFERINHLLQEIKKNGHLGELISQTCLLVLLIVHSR
;
A
#
# COMPACT_ATOMS: atom_id res chain seq x y z
N MET A 1 -19.68 15.54 5.37
CA MET A 1 -19.98 14.82 6.63
C MET A 1 -18.66 14.51 7.31
N PRO A 2 -18.43 14.91 8.57
CA PRO A 2 -17.23 14.48 9.29
C PRO A 2 -17.38 13.00 9.69
N GLY A 3 -16.36 12.18 9.38
CA GLY A 3 -16.29 10.75 9.71
C GLY A 3 -16.29 9.80 8.52
N LYS A 4 -15.67 8.62 8.69
CA LYS A 4 -15.59 7.56 7.67
C LYS A 4 -17.00 7.10 7.28
N PRO A 5 -17.35 7.04 5.97
CA PRO A 5 -18.68 6.63 5.56
C PRO A 5 -18.97 5.20 6.01
N LYS A 6 -20.15 4.98 6.59
CA LYS A 6 -20.63 3.63 6.89
C LYS A 6 -20.84 2.88 5.56
N GLN A 7 -20.59 1.57 5.56
CA GLN A 7 -20.65 0.73 4.35
C GLN A 7 -21.97 0.89 3.55
N HIS A 8 -23.10 1.05 4.23
CA HIS A 8 -24.38 1.22 3.56
C HIS A 8 -24.48 2.54 2.77
N HIS A 9 -23.80 3.61 3.21
CA HIS A 9 -23.72 4.87 2.47
C HIS A 9 -22.87 4.72 1.20
N VAL A 10 -21.77 3.96 1.27
CA VAL A 10 -20.91 3.66 0.12
C VAL A 10 -21.71 2.89 -0.93
N ASN A 11 -22.38 1.80 -0.55
CA ASN A 11 -23.21 1.03 -1.47
C ASN A 11 -24.36 1.86 -2.06
N HIS A 12 -25.04 2.72 -1.28
CA HIS A 12 -26.08 3.56 -1.85
C HIS A 12 -25.56 4.48 -2.99
N THR A 13 -24.37 5.05 -2.80
CA THR A 13 -23.73 5.88 -3.82
C THR A 13 -23.29 5.07 -5.03
N LEU A 14 -22.65 3.91 -4.80
CA LEU A 14 -22.20 3.01 -5.86
C LEU A 14 -23.36 2.51 -6.72
N ARG A 15 -24.54 2.28 -6.13
CA ARG A 15 -25.73 1.83 -6.86
C ARG A 15 -26.12 2.78 -7.98
N ILE A 16 -26.05 4.09 -7.75
CA ILE A 16 -26.39 5.10 -8.76
C ILE A 16 -25.42 5.00 -9.94
N LEU A 17 -24.13 4.93 -9.65
CA LEU A 17 -23.08 4.79 -10.65
C LEU A 17 -23.21 3.48 -11.44
N VAL A 18 -23.38 2.36 -10.74
CA VAL A 18 -23.51 1.02 -11.33
C VAL A 18 -24.71 0.94 -12.27
N LYS A 19 -25.86 1.51 -11.89
CA LYS A 19 -27.04 1.57 -12.76
C LYS A 19 -26.76 2.29 -14.08
N GLN A 20 -25.97 3.37 -14.05
CA GLN A 20 -25.58 4.07 -15.27
C GLN A 20 -24.61 3.21 -16.11
N LEU A 21 -23.61 2.61 -15.48
CA LEU A 21 -22.60 1.78 -16.14
C LEU A 21 -23.19 0.52 -16.80
N LEU A 22 -24.24 -0.08 -16.22
CA LEU A 22 -24.93 -1.23 -16.82
C LEU A 22 -25.50 -0.91 -18.20
N ALA A 23 -26.05 0.30 -18.41
CA ALA A 23 -26.53 0.70 -19.73
C ALA A 23 -25.37 0.83 -20.75
N PHE A 24 -24.20 1.26 -20.29
CA PHE A 24 -23.01 1.38 -21.12
C PHE A 24 -22.34 0.04 -21.46
N TRP A 25 -22.62 -1.02 -20.70
CA TRP A 25 -22.15 -2.37 -21.02
C TRP A 25 -22.79 -2.90 -22.31
N GLU A 26 -24.11 -2.72 -22.46
CA GLU A 26 -24.83 -2.98 -23.71
C GLU A 26 -24.53 -1.94 -24.81
N GLY A 27 -23.99 -0.79 -24.38
CA GLY A 27 -23.56 0.33 -25.19
C GLY A 27 -24.67 1.34 -25.47
N VAL A 28 -24.35 2.62 -25.31
CA VAL A 28 -25.30 3.74 -25.48
C VAL A 28 -25.06 4.39 -26.84
N TYR A 29 -26.12 4.58 -27.62
CA TYR A 29 -26.03 5.26 -28.91
C TYR A 29 -26.29 6.76 -28.75
N TYR A 30 -25.30 7.57 -29.14
CA TYR A 30 -25.43 9.02 -29.24
C TYR A 30 -25.77 9.37 -30.68
N THR A 31 -26.84 10.12 -30.91
CA THR A 31 -27.29 10.55 -32.24
C THR A 31 -26.31 11.51 -32.91
N ARG A 32 -25.51 12.24 -32.13
CA ARG A 32 -24.46 13.13 -32.60
C ARG A 32 -23.39 13.34 -31.53
N THR A 33 -22.12 13.38 -31.95
CA THR A 33 -21.00 13.82 -31.11
C THR A 33 -20.20 14.89 -31.84
N ALA A 34 -19.30 15.60 -31.15
CA ALA A 34 -18.49 16.67 -31.74
C ALA A 34 -17.70 16.21 -33.00
N ARG A 35 -17.20 14.96 -33.00
CA ARG A 35 -16.43 14.37 -34.12
C ARG A 35 -17.24 13.46 -35.04
N HIS A 36 -18.48 13.09 -34.68
CA HIS A 36 -19.31 12.16 -35.47
C HIS A 36 -20.73 12.72 -35.61
N ARG A 37 -21.01 13.32 -36.77
CA ARG A 37 -22.31 13.95 -37.07
C ARG A 37 -23.44 12.93 -37.27
N ILE A 38 -23.10 11.69 -37.65
CA ILE A 38 -24.04 10.58 -37.89
C ILE A 38 -24.19 9.70 -36.62
N GLY A 39 -23.77 10.21 -35.46
CA GLY A 39 -23.84 9.49 -34.21
C GLY A 39 -22.77 8.42 -34.02
N ARG A 40 -22.74 7.82 -32.83
CA ARG A 40 -21.82 6.73 -32.48
C ARG A 40 -22.35 5.92 -31.29
N LYS A 41 -22.13 4.60 -31.33
CA LYS A 41 -22.33 3.73 -30.16
C LYS A 41 -21.10 3.79 -29.26
N VAL A 42 -21.31 4.09 -27.99
CA VAL A 42 -20.25 4.28 -26.98
C VAL A 42 -20.41 3.23 -25.90
N PHE A 43 -19.30 2.58 -25.58
CA PHE A 43 -19.18 1.64 -24.47
C PHE A 43 -18.32 2.25 -23.39
N VAL A 44 -18.70 2.01 -22.14
CA VAL A 44 -17.98 2.50 -20.97
C VAL A 44 -17.88 1.36 -19.97
N VAL A 45 -16.66 1.08 -19.52
CA VAL A 45 -16.38 0.07 -18.49
C VAL A 45 -15.60 0.66 -17.33
N LEU A 46 -15.87 0.15 -16.14
CA LEU A 46 -15.16 0.45 -14.90
C LEU A 46 -14.08 -0.61 -14.66
N LEU A 47 -12.81 -0.21 -14.73
CA LEU A 47 -11.68 -1.11 -14.43
C LEU A 47 -11.04 -0.77 -13.07
N PRO A 48 -9.82 -0.23 -12.92
CA PRO A 48 -9.23 -0.20 -11.60
C PRO A 48 -9.92 0.80 -10.67
N ILE A 49 -10.21 0.35 -9.45
CA ILE A 49 -10.35 1.21 -8.29
C ILE A 49 -8.95 1.56 -7.81
N VAL A 50 -8.65 2.85 -7.82
CA VAL A 50 -7.39 3.42 -7.35
C VAL A 50 -7.67 4.26 -6.10
N CYS A 51 -7.33 3.73 -4.93
CA CYS A 51 -7.48 4.43 -3.65
C CYS A 51 -6.58 3.78 -2.58
N ASP A 52 -6.54 4.39 -1.39
CA ASP A 52 -5.86 3.78 -0.26
C ASP A 52 -6.45 2.39 0.08
N THR A 53 -5.66 1.57 0.78
CA THR A 53 -6.05 0.18 1.10
C THR A 53 -7.35 0.09 1.90
N GLU A 54 -7.66 1.06 2.76
CA GLU A 54 -8.87 1.00 3.57
C GLU A 54 -10.14 1.25 2.72
N ALA A 55 -10.09 2.26 1.85
CA ALA A 55 -11.13 2.56 0.90
C ALA A 55 -11.31 1.40 -0.09
N ALA A 56 -10.22 0.82 -0.58
CA ALA A 56 -10.22 -0.31 -1.50
C ALA A 56 -10.96 -1.52 -0.90
N ILE A 57 -10.69 -1.86 0.36
CA ILE A 57 -11.37 -2.93 1.09
C ILE A 57 -12.88 -2.66 1.23
N GLN A 58 -13.26 -1.40 1.46
CA GLN A 58 -14.67 -1.01 1.60
C GLN A 58 -15.44 -1.09 0.29
N ILE A 59 -14.88 -0.51 -0.77
CA ILE A 59 -15.53 -0.42 -2.09
C ILE A 59 -15.59 -1.80 -2.77
N SER A 60 -14.57 -2.63 -2.60
CA SER A 60 -14.47 -3.94 -3.27
C SER A 60 -15.00 -5.10 -2.45
N GLY A 61 -15.43 -4.88 -1.21
CA GLY A 61 -16.11 -5.92 -0.42
C GLY A 61 -15.19 -6.93 0.25
N PHE A 62 -13.91 -6.60 0.43
CA PHE A 62 -12.97 -7.43 1.18
C PHE A 62 -13.08 -7.19 2.70
N ALA A 63 -12.48 -8.09 3.47
CA ALA A 63 -12.29 -7.93 4.90
C ALA A 63 -11.10 -7.03 5.24
N ALA A 64 -11.11 -6.54 6.48
CA ALA A 64 -10.04 -5.71 7.03
C ALA A 64 -8.70 -6.46 7.16
N HIS A 65 -7.62 -5.71 7.32
CA HIS A 65 -6.24 -6.21 7.39
C HIS A 65 -5.96 -7.17 8.56
N ASN A 66 -6.82 -7.22 9.58
CA ASN A 66 -6.71 -8.09 10.74
C ASN A 66 -7.58 -9.36 10.65
N HIS A 67 -8.25 -9.57 9.51
CA HIS A 67 -9.02 -10.78 9.25
C HIS A 67 -8.09 -11.97 8.96
N THR A 68 -8.55 -13.20 9.21
CA THR A 68 -7.78 -14.43 8.89
C THR A 68 -7.29 -14.40 7.45
N TYR A 69 -8.19 -14.13 6.49
CA TYR A 69 -7.85 -13.88 5.10
C TYR A 69 -7.77 -12.38 4.83
N PHE A 70 -6.63 -11.79 5.17
CA PHE A 70 -6.36 -10.35 5.09
C PHE A 70 -6.03 -9.85 3.67
N CYS A 71 -5.49 -10.74 2.82
CA CYS A 71 -5.09 -10.39 1.46
C CYS A 71 -6.29 -10.39 0.50
N ARG A 72 -6.29 -9.44 -0.43
CA ARG A 72 -7.29 -9.34 -1.52
C ARG A 72 -6.97 -10.19 -2.74
N ARG A 73 -5.75 -10.75 -2.83
CA ARG A 73 -5.28 -11.55 -3.97
C ARG A 73 -5.24 -13.05 -3.68
N CYS A 74 -4.76 -13.43 -2.50
CA CYS A 74 -4.65 -14.82 -2.09
C CYS A 74 -5.46 -15.10 -0.80
N LEU A 75 -5.46 -16.38 -0.42
CA LEU A 75 -6.09 -16.93 0.77
C LEU A 75 -5.05 -17.33 1.84
N LEU A 76 -3.85 -16.73 1.81
CA LEU A 76 -2.87 -16.93 2.88
C LEU A 76 -3.45 -16.44 4.22
N PRO A 77 -3.52 -17.30 5.25
CA PRO A 77 -3.93 -16.86 6.58
C PRO A 77 -2.95 -15.86 7.18
N ILE A 78 -3.43 -14.88 7.94
CA ILE A 78 -2.56 -13.91 8.64
C ILE A 78 -1.59 -14.58 9.63
N SER A 79 -1.95 -15.76 10.14
CA SER A 79 -1.06 -16.57 10.98
C SER A 79 0.16 -17.11 10.22
N ASP A 80 0.07 -17.19 8.89
CA ASP A 80 1.14 -17.65 7.99
C ASP A 80 1.79 -16.48 7.22
N ILE A 81 1.71 -15.25 7.75
CA ILE A 81 2.24 -14.05 7.09
C ILE A 81 3.75 -14.10 6.83
N TYR A 82 4.48 -14.98 7.51
CA TYR A 82 5.91 -15.22 7.35
C TYR A 82 6.25 -16.16 6.18
N ASN A 83 5.25 -16.82 5.58
CA ASN A 83 5.46 -17.61 4.38
C ASN A 83 5.73 -16.69 3.18
N LEU A 84 7.01 -16.53 2.84
CA LEU A 84 7.49 -15.72 1.72
C LEU A 84 7.60 -16.52 0.41
N ASN A 85 6.84 -17.60 0.25
CA ASN A 85 6.78 -18.38 -0.99
C ASN A 85 5.45 -18.19 -1.73
N PRO A 86 5.34 -17.19 -2.63
CA PRO A 86 4.11 -16.92 -3.39
C PRO A 86 3.54 -18.11 -4.15
N GLU A 87 4.37 -19.06 -4.57
CA GLU A 87 3.95 -20.23 -5.34
C GLU A 87 3.18 -21.24 -4.47
N SER A 88 3.35 -21.19 -3.15
CA SER A 88 2.58 -22.00 -2.21
C SER A 88 1.20 -21.44 -1.89
N TRP A 89 0.93 -20.19 -2.25
CA TRP A 89 -0.28 -19.50 -1.82
C TRP A 89 -1.47 -19.84 -2.72
N ILE A 90 -2.59 -20.20 -2.09
CA ILE A 90 -3.84 -20.39 -2.80
C ILE A 90 -4.39 -19.03 -3.22
N MET A 91 -4.55 -18.82 -4.52
CA MET A 91 -5.13 -17.58 -5.05
C MET A 91 -6.64 -17.55 -4.85
N ARG A 92 -7.21 -16.35 -4.69
CA ARG A 92 -8.67 -16.20 -4.66
C ARG A 92 -9.24 -16.50 -6.03
N ASP A 93 -10.34 -17.24 -6.06
CA ASP A 93 -11.09 -17.52 -7.27
C ASP A 93 -12.17 -16.43 -7.50
N PRO A 94 -12.15 -15.72 -8.64
CA PRO A 94 -13.15 -14.69 -8.95
C PRO A 94 -14.57 -15.24 -9.08
N VAL A 95 -14.75 -16.47 -9.58
CA VAL A 95 -16.08 -17.10 -9.69
C VAL A 95 -16.63 -17.38 -8.31
N LYS A 96 -15.82 -18.03 -7.46
CA LYS A 96 -16.23 -18.30 -6.07
C LYS A 96 -16.47 -17.03 -5.27
N HIS A 97 -15.66 -16.00 -5.49
CA HIS A 97 -15.85 -14.70 -4.86
C HIS A 97 -17.22 -14.12 -5.22
N ARG A 98 -17.60 -14.17 -6.50
CA ARG A 98 -18.89 -13.67 -6.97
C ARG A 98 -20.06 -14.45 -6.36
N GLU A 99 -20.01 -15.78 -6.35
CA GLU A 99 -21.02 -16.62 -5.69
C GLU A 99 -21.24 -16.21 -4.23
N LEU A 100 -20.16 -16.11 -3.44
CA LEU A 100 -20.22 -15.75 -2.02
C LEU A 100 -20.74 -14.33 -1.81
N ALA A 101 -20.38 -13.38 -2.68
CA ALA A 101 -20.89 -12.02 -2.62
C ALA A 101 -22.41 -11.97 -2.87
N PHE A 102 -22.92 -12.70 -3.86
CA PHE A 102 -24.37 -12.75 -4.12
C PHE A 102 -25.12 -13.55 -3.05
N GLU A 103 -24.53 -14.62 -2.50
CA GLU A 103 -25.09 -15.30 -1.33
C GLU A 103 -25.20 -14.33 -0.15
N TRP A 104 -24.14 -13.56 0.13
CA TRP A 104 -24.15 -12.53 1.17
C TRP A 104 -25.25 -11.50 0.93
N LYS A 105 -25.48 -11.07 -0.32
CA LYS A 105 -26.49 -10.07 -0.68
C LYS A 105 -27.90 -10.49 -0.23
N VAL A 106 -28.29 -11.74 -0.48
CA VAL A 106 -29.65 -12.23 -0.18
C VAL A 106 -29.78 -12.88 1.20
N ALA A 107 -28.66 -13.19 1.85
CA ALA A 107 -28.60 -13.83 3.15
C ALA A 107 -29.17 -12.99 4.31
N SER A 108 -29.61 -13.68 5.37
CA SER A 108 -29.96 -13.07 6.66
C SER A 108 -28.73 -12.42 7.31
N ARG A 109 -28.95 -11.53 8.29
CA ARG A 109 -27.84 -10.87 9.01
C ARG A 109 -26.85 -11.87 9.61
N ALA A 110 -27.35 -12.90 10.30
CA ALA A 110 -26.50 -13.94 10.89
C ALA A 110 -25.68 -14.70 9.84
N ARG A 111 -26.28 -15.02 8.68
CA ARG A 111 -25.57 -15.69 7.59
C ARG A 111 -24.55 -14.77 6.92
N ARG A 112 -24.85 -13.48 6.74
CA ARG A 112 -23.90 -12.47 6.26
C ARG A 112 -22.67 -12.37 7.15
N ASP A 113 -22.87 -12.33 8.45
CA ASP A 113 -21.78 -12.27 9.43
C ASP A 113 -20.94 -13.56 9.38
N ALA A 114 -21.57 -14.74 9.19
CA ALA A 114 -20.87 -16.00 9.01
C ALA A 114 -20.04 -16.04 7.70
N ILE A 115 -20.60 -15.60 6.57
CA ILE A 115 -19.87 -15.53 5.29
C ILE A 115 -18.67 -14.59 5.43
N TYR A 116 -18.86 -13.41 6.02
CA TYR A 116 -17.77 -12.46 6.22
C TYR A 116 -16.69 -13.05 7.14
N LYS A 117 -17.07 -13.68 8.26
CA LYS A 117 -16.12 -14.30 9.18
C LYS A 117 -15.33 -15.46 8.56
N THR A 118 -15.96 -16.27 7.71
CA THR A 118 -15.31 -17.43 7.11
C THR A 118 -14.47 -17.05 5.89
N HIS A 119 -14.97 -16.17 5.02
CA HIS A 119 -14.36 -15.93 3.71
C HIS A 119 -13.75 -14.53 3.56
N GLY A 120 -14.08 -13.61 4.47
CA GLY A 120 -13.67 -12.21 4.39
C GLY A 120 -14.29 -11.47 3.20
N ILE A 121 -15.51 -11.84 2.80
CA ILE A 121 -16.20 -11.32 1.61
C ILE A 121 -17.56 -10.76 2.01
N ARG A 122 -17.97 -9.67 1.36
CA ARG A 122 -19.31 -9.10 1.42
C ARG A 122 -19.70 -8.54 0.05
N PHE A 123 -21.00 -8.39 -0.16
CA PHE A 123 -21.52 -7.76 -1.37
C PHE A 123 -21.20 -6.25 -1.42
N THR A 124 -20.80 -5.78 -2.59
CA THR A 124 -20.86 -4.37 -2.97
C THR A 124 -21.56 -4.23 -4.31
N GLU A 125 -22.16 -3.06 -4.57
CA GLU A 125 -22.94 -2.85 -5.80
C GLU A 125 -22.11 -3.05 -7.08
N LEU A 126 -20.77 -2.93 -7.00
CA LEU A 126 -19.89 -3.20 -8.13
C LEU A 126 -20.01 -4.63 -8.65
N MET A 127 -20.37 -5.59 -7.80
CA MET A 127 -20.60 -6.98 -8.20
C MET A 127 -21.75 -7.15 -9.19
N GLU A 128 -22.66 -6.17 -9.30
CA GLU A 128 -23.73 -6.18 -10.31
C GLU A 128 -23.19 -5.99 -11.73
N LEU A 129 -22.01 -5.38 -11.89
CA LEU A 129 -21.38 -5.23 -13.19
C LEU A 129 -20.92 -6.62 -13.68
N PRO A 130 -21.37 -7.09 -14.86
CA PRO A 130 -21.09 -8.45 -15.33
C PRO A 130 -19.59 -8.76 -15.47
N TYR A 131 -18.81 -7.75 -15.85
CA TYR A 131 -17.37 -7.85 -16.07
C TYR A 131 -16.53 -7.63 -14.80
N TRP A 132 -17.12 -7.23 -13.68
CA TRP A 132 -16.37 -6.80 -12.50
C TRP A 132 -15.66 -7.96 -11.80
N ASP A 133 -14.34 -7.88 -11.74
CA ASP A 133 -13.48 -8.75 -10.95
C ASP A 133 -12.86 -7.93 -9.80
N PRO A 134 -13.33 -8.08 -8.55
CA PRO A 134 -12.79 -7.32 -7.42
C PRO A 134 -11.35 -7.70 -7.10
N ILE A 135 -10.88 -8.89 -7.47
CA ILE A 135 -9.51 -9.34 -7.22
C ILE A 135 -8.57 -8.60 -8.16
N LEU A 136 -8.89 -8.55 -9.45
CA LEU A 136 -8.06 -7.90 -10.47
C LEU A 136 -8.19 -6.37 -10.46
N PHE A 137 -9.41 -5.85 -10.31
CA PHE A 137 -9.71 -4.43 -10.45
C PHE A 137 -9.53 -3.62 -9.16
N THR A 138 -9.12 -4.24 -8.06
CA THR A 138 -8.72 -3.54 -6.84
C THR A 138 -7.20 -3.43 -6.77
N VAL A 139 -6.66 -2.43 -7.46
CA VAL A 139 -5.21 -2.28 -7.61
C VAL A 139 -4.55 -1.80 -6.32
N ILE A 140 -3.27 -2.05 -6.18
CA ILE A 140 -2.44 -1.52 -5.09
C ILE A 140 -1.98 -0.13 -5.48
N ASP A 141 -2.41 0.90 -4.73
CA ASP A 141 -1.92 2.26 -4.97
C ASP A 141 -0.47 2.40 -4.53
N ASP A 142 0.42 2.67 -5.48
CA ASP A 142 1.87 2.64 -5.28
C ASP A 142 2.38 3.70 -4.29
N MET A 143 1.66 4.82 -4.13
CA MET A 143 2.06 5.87 -3.19
C MET A 143 1.78 5.45 -1.74
N HIS A 144 0.53 5.08 -1.43
CA HIS A 144 0.14 4.64 -0.09
C HIS A 144 0.81 3.32 0.29
N PHE A 145 0.92 2.39 -0.66
CA PHE A 145 1.59 1.11 -0.45
C PHE A 145 3.11 1.26 -0.35
N GLY A 146 3.73 1.99 -1.27
CA GLY A 146 5.18 2.12 -1.36
C GLY A 146 5.77 3.05 -0.31
N TYR A 147 5.42 4.34 -0.37
CA TYR A 147 6.00 5.36 0.51
C TYR A 147 5.47 5.22 1.94
N LEU A 148 4.15 5.14 2.10
CA LEU A 148 3.53 5.09 3.44
C LEU A 148 3.43 3.67 4.00
N GLY A 149 3.52 2.65 3.15
CA GLY A 149 3.34 1.26 3.54
C GLY A 149 4.62 0.45 3.67
N LEU A 150 5.66 0.72 2.86
CA LEU A 150 6.96 0.04 2.95
C LEU A 150 8.04 0.95 3.55
N PHE A 151 8.31 2.11 2.95
CA PHE A 151 9.36 3.01 3.45
C PHE A 151 9.07 3.51 4.87
N LYS A 152 7.87 4.03 5.11
CA LYS A 152 7.48 4.47 6.46
C LYS A 152 7.56 3.34 7.49
N THR A 153 7.07 2.15 7.15
CA THR A 153 7.12 0.98 8.05
C THR A 153 8.56 0.61 8.38
N HIS A 154 9.45 0.60 7.38
CA HIS A 154 10.85 0.34 7.59
C HIS A 154 11.49 1.37 8.54
N LEU A 155 11.28 2.66 8.32
CA LEU A 155 11.87 3.69 9.17
C LEU A 155 11.28 3.69 10.59
N ARG A 156 9.96 3.61 10.71
CA ARG A 156 9.30 3.79 12.02
C ARG A 156 9.21 2.51 12.82
N GLU A 157 8.80 1.42 12.20
CA GLU A 157 8.50 0.17 12.90
C GLU A 157 9.73 -0.74 12.99
N ILE A 158 10.56 -0.76 11.95
CA ILE A 158 11.77 -1.62 11.92
C ILE A 158 12.97 -0.89 12.53
N TRP A 159 13.22 0.37 12.13
CA TRP A 159 14.35 1.15 12.65
C TRP A 159 14.01 2.03 13.85
N GLY A 160 12.75 2.12 14.26
CA GLY A 160 12.37 2.91 15.44
C GLY A 160 12.56 4.43 15.28
N ILE A 161 12.74 4.93 14.06
CA ILE A 161 12.87 6.37 13.77
C ILE A 161 11.47 6.99 13.79
N ASP A 162 10.98 7.28 14.98
CA ASP A 162 9.64 7.81 15.20
C ASP A 162 9.72 9.26 15.71
N HIS A 163 9.07 10.17 15.01
CA HIS A 163 8.83 11.54 15.48
C HIS A 163 7.97 11.63 16.75
N GLU A 164 7.25 10.59 17.20
CA GLU A 164 6.43 10.65 18.42
C GLU A 164 7.18 10.11 19.67
N LYS A 165 8.39 9.57 19.50
CA LYS A 165 9.28 9.09 20.59
C LYS A 165 10.72 9.57 20.35
N ASN A 166 11.59 9.57 21.36
CA ASN A 166 13.01 9.73 21.06
C ASN A 166 13.49 8.49 20.29
N SER A 167 14.25 8.68 19.21
CA SER A 167 14.69 7.64 18.26
C SER A 167 14.99 6.30 18.95
N GLY A 168 14.18 5.29 18.64
CA GLY A 168 14.29 3.96 19.24
C GLY A 168 15.48 3.18 18.70
N ASP A 169 15.99 2.27 19.52
CA ASP A 169 17.10 1.33 19.29
C ASP A 169 16.85 0.24 18.22
N GLY A 170 15.76 0.33 17.44
CA GLY A 170 15.36 -0.72 16.49
C GLY A 170 14.96 -2.05 17.15
N LEU A 171 14.82 -2.09 18.49
CA LEU A 171 14.28 -3.22 19.26
C LEU A 171 13.10 -2.68 20.09
N HIS A 172 11.92 -2.72 19.49
CA HIS A 172 10.70 -2.06 19.96
C HIS A 172 10.46 -2.15 21.49
N PRO A 173 10.21 -1.04 22.20
CA PRO A 173 9.68 -1.08 23.57
C PRO A 173 8.16 -1.29 23.55
N ASP A 174 7.74 -2.37 24.23
CA ASP A 174 6.39 -2.71 24.67
C ASP A 174 5.25 -2.78 23.61
N LEU A 175 5.07 -3.98 23.05
CA LEU A 175 3.85 -4.42 22.36
C LEU A 175 2.80 -4.92 23.37
N SER A 176 2.43 -4.11 24.37
CA SER A 176 1.41 -4.50 25.35
C SER A 176 0.00 -4.65 24.75
N ASP A 177 -0.25 -4.23 23.51
CA ASP A 177 -1.60 -4.27 22.90
C ASP A 177 -1.75 -5.02 21.56
N LYS A 178 -0.72 -5.71 21.06
CA LYS A 178 -0.87 -6.60 19.89
C LYS A 178 -0.72 -8.06 20.34
N LYS A 179 -1.82 -8.82 20.32
CA LYS A 179 -1.85 -10.27 20.60
C LYS A 179 -0.70 -10.97 19.88
N ARG A 180 0.30 -11.43 20.65
CA ARG A 180 1.41 -12.25 20.17
C ARG A 180 0.84 -13.50 19.47
N ILE A 181 1.13 -13.65 18.18
CA ILE A 181 1.04 -14.93 17.51
C ILE A 181 2.32 -15.67 17.93
N LYS A 182 2.20 -16.76 18.69
CA LYS A 182 3.35 -17.58 19.08
C LYS A 182 3.97 -18.18 17.81
N LEU A 183 5.28 -17.99 17.62
CA LEU A 183 6.06 -18.78 16.67
C LEU A 183 6.13 -20.24 17.18
N PRO A 184 6.23 -21.24 16.29
CA PRO A 184 6.59 -22.61 16.68
C PRO A 184 8.02 -22.63 17.27
N ASP A 185 8.20 -23.40 18.34
CA ASP A 185 9.47 -23.50 19.08
C ASP A 185 10.60 -24.01 18.18
N CYS A 186 11.62 -23.19 17.95
CA CYS A 186 12.92 -23.63 17.44
C CYS A 186 13.93 -23.55 18.59
N ALA A 187 14.45 -24.71 19.00
CA ALA A 187 15.34 -24.86 20.14
C ALA A 187 16.70 -24.19 19.91
N MET A 188 16.95 -23.06 20.57
CA MET A 188 18.29 -22.51 20.79
C MET A 188 18.36 -21.98 22.23
N GLY A 189 19.36 -22.46 22.98
CA GLY A 189 19.42 -22.43 24.44
C GLY A 189 19.54 -21.04 25.08
N GLU A 190 18.96 -20.95 26.29
CA GLU A 190 19.02 -19.82 27.19
C GLU A 190 20.42 -19.69 27.83
N SER A 191 21.27 -18.82 27.28
CA SER A 191 22.24 -18.05 28.08
C SER A 191 22.80 -16.91 27.24
N CYS A 192 22.95 -15.73 27.84
CA CYS A 192 23.38 -14.43 27.27
C CYS A 192 22.26 -13.43 26.95
N ILE A 193 21.42 -13.10 27.94
CA ILE A 193 20.60 -11.88 27.92
C ILE A 193 20.86 -11.11 29.21
N SER A 194 22.00 -10.41 29.31
CA SER A 194 22.21 -9.44 30.40
C SER A 194 23.40 -8.49 30.16
N SER A 195 23.44 -7.74 29.04
CA SER A 195 24.38 -6.60 28.92
C SER A 195 24.04 -5.50 27.89
N ILE A 196 22.93 -5.55 27.14
CA ILE A 196 22.74 -4.66 25.98
C ILE A 196 21.50 -3.77 26.17
N THR A 197 21.63 -2.62 26.83
CA THR A 197 20.49 -1.66 26.92
C THR A 197 20.87 -0.19 26.78
N HIS A 198 22.15 0.19 26.78
CA HIS A 198 22.56 1.62 26.66
C HIS A 198 23.37 1.99 25.41
N SER A 199 23.96 1.04 24.69
CA SER A 199 24.83 1.32 23.53
C SER A 199 24.10 1.46 22.18
N HIS A 200 22.86 1.00 22.05
CA HIS A 200 22.12 0.99 20.78
C HIS A 200 21.29 2.26 20.53
N LEU A 201 20.88 2.97 21.58
CA LEU A 201 20.10 4.21 21.49
C LEU A 201 20.90 5.36 20.85
N SER A 202 22.23 5.36 21.01
CA SER A 202 23.11 6.38 20.40
C SER A 202 23.22 6.21 18.89
N VAL A 203 23.17 4.97 18.37
CA VAL A 203 23.48 4.66 16.97
C VAL A 203 22.53 5.38 16.00
N PHE A 204 21.22 5.34 16.24
CA PHE A 204 20.26 5.99 15.33
C PHE A 204 20.15 7.50 15.57
N SER A 205 20.42 7.97 16.80
CA SER A 205 20.53 9.41 17.09
C SER A 205 21.74 10.03 16.37
N ASP A 206 22.89 9.37 16.45
CA ASP A 206 24.12 9.79 15.76
C ASP A 206 23.93 9.70 14.24
N LEU A 207 23.27 8.65 13.76
CA LEU A 207 22.93 8.51 12.34
C LEU A 207 22.03 9.65 11.83
N LEU A 208 21.02 10.06 12.60
CA LEU A 208 20.17 11.20 12.22
C LEU A 208 20.96 12.50 12.08
N ALA A 209 21.92 12.74 12.98
CA ALA A 209 22.81 13.90 12.87
C ALA A 209 23.64 13.85 11.58
N GLU A 210 24.19 12.69 11.23
CA GLU A 210 24.91 12.47 9.97
C GLU A 210 24.01 12.68 8.73
N ILE A 211 22.76 12.20 8.79
CA ILE A 211 21.76 12.38 7.72
C ILE A 211 21.47 13.87 7.52
N TRP A 212 21.19 14.61 8.60
CA TRP A 212 20.89 16.04 8.51
C TRP A 212 22.09 16.84 7.99
N ALA A 213 23.31 16.47 8.40
CA ALA A 213 24.53 17.08 7.91
C ALA A 213 24.75 16.83 6.41
N ASP A 214 24.49 15.61 5.92
CA ASP A 214 24.54 15.29 4.49
C ASP A 214 23.43 16.01 3.70
N MET A 215 22.21 16.08 4.25
CA MET A 215 21.10 16.82 3.65
C MET A 215 21.43 18.31 3.49
N ALA A 216 22.07 18.93 4.49
CA ALA A 216 22.49 20.34 4.42
C ALA A 216 23.56 20.60 3.35
N ARG A 217 24.36 19.59 2.99
CA ARG A 217 25.37 19.66 1.91
C ARG A 217 24.81 19.29 0.54
N SER A 218 23.64 18.67 0.49
CA SER A 218 23.07 18.13 -0.75
C SER A 218 22.29 19.20 -1.51
N VAL A 219 22.53 19.29 -2.81
CA VAL A 219 21.74 20.14 -3.72
C VAL A 219 20.82 19.24 -4.52
N LEU A 220 19.50 19.42 -4.31
CA LEU A 220 18.48 18.70 -5.06
C LEU A 220 18.06 19.50 -6.30
N PRO A 221 17.70 18.85 -7.41
CA PRO A 221 17.04 19.51 -8.54
C PRO A 221 15.75 20.22 -8.09
N SER A 222 15.40 21.32 -8.77
CA SER A 222 14.27 22.18 -8.40
C SER A 222 12.90 21.50 -8.43
N TRP A 223 12.76 20.41 -9.19
CA TRP A 223 11.53 19.61 -9.28
C TRP A 223 11.40 18.53 -8.19
N ILE A 224 12.37 18.41 -7.28
CA ILE A 224 12.31 17.52 -6.12
C ILE A 224 12.01 18.37 -4.89
N GLN A 225 10.89 18.10 -4.23
CA GLN A 225 10.56 18.75 -2.96
C GLN A 225 11.47 18.21 -1.86
N ALA A 226 12.26 19.08 -1.24
CA ALA A 226 13.15 18.69 -0.15
C ALA A 226 12.34 18.25 1.09
N ALA A 227 12.84 17.24 1.79
CA ALA A 227 12.29 16.83 3.08
C ALA A 227 12.67 17.84 4.20
N PRO A 228 11.91 17.89 5.30
CA PRO A 228 12.22 18.73 6.45
C PRO A 228 13.63 18.47 6.98
N SER A 229 14.39 19.52 7.28
CA SER A 229 15.82 19.43 7.60
C SER A 229 16.13 18.63 8.88
N ARG A 230 15.18 18.50 9.80
CA ARG A 230 15.31 17.73 11.04
C ARG A 230 14.22 16.67 11.17
N TRP A 231 13.84 16.02 10.06
CA TRP A 231 12.86 14.94 10.13
C TRP A 231 13.29 13.83 11.10
N GLY A 232 12.32 13.14 11.69
CA GLY A 232 12.57 12.05 12.65
C GLY A 232 12.51 12.47 14.13
N ILE A 233 12.41 13.77 14.42
CA ILE A 233 12.14 14.26 15.79
C ILE A 233 10.75 14.91 15.89
N PRO A 234 10.14 14.97 17.10
CA PRO A 234 8.79 15.51 17.29
C PRO A 234 8.55 16.91 16.73
N SER A 235 9.54 17.79 16.85
CA SER A 235 9.42 19.19 16.42
C SER A 235 9.31 19.38 14.90
N ALA A 236 9.75 18.39 14.11
CA ALA A 236 9.69 18.46 12.64
C ALA A 236 8.38 17.93 12.07
N GLY A 237 7.52 17.32 12.88
CA GLY A 237 6.22 16.82 12.46
C GLY A 237 6.28 15.53 11.62
N LYS A 238 5.16 15.25 10.93
CA LYS A 238 4.96 14.04 10.12
C LYS A 238 5.50 14.27 8.70
N LEU A 239 6.25 13.30 8.19
CA LEU A 239 6.59 13.25 6.77
C LEU A 239 5.36 12.90 5.94
N SER A 240 5.17 13.65 4.85
CA SER A 240 4.28 13.32 3.74
C SER A 240 4.84 12.20 2.87
N ALA A 241 4.01 11.67 1.98
CA ALA A 241 4.41 10.57 1.10
C ALA A 241 5.59 10.93 0.17
N ASP A 242 5.61 12.14 -0.40
CA ASP A 242 6.73 12.57 -1.26
C ASP A 242 8.01 12.84 -0.45
N GLU A 243 7.89 13.30 0.80
CA GLU A 243 9.08 13.45 1.66
C GLU A 243 9.66 12.09 2.05
N TYR A 244 8.83 11.06 2.32
CA TYR A 244 9.31 9.69 2.53
C TYR A 244 10.08 9.17 1.32
N LYS A 245 9.59 9.43 0.10
CA LYS A 245 10.30 9.08 -1.13
C LYS A 245 11.69 9.70 -1.15
N VAL A 246 11.80 11.00 -0.93
CA VAL A 246 13.09 11.72 -0.98
C VAL A 246 14.04 11.25 0.11
N VAL A 247 13.56 11.13 1.34
CA VAL A 247 14.35 10.63 2.47
C VAL A 247 14.88 9.24 2.18
N CYS A 248 14.03 8.30 1.74
CA CYS A 248 14.44 6.90 1.56
C CYS A 248 15.25 6.64 0.30
N SER A 249 14.96 7.32 -0.80
CA SER A 249 15.65 7.06 -2.09
C SER A 249 16.87 7.93 -2.33
N ILE A 250 17.03 9.04 -1.60
CA ILE A 250 18.15 9.98 -1.78
C ILE A 250 18.93 10.10 -0.47
N SER A 251 18.36 10.75 0.55
CA SER A 251 19.11 11.14 1.75
C SER A 251 19.71 9.93 2.47
N LEU A 252 18.89 8.92 2.75
CA LEU A 252 19.34 7.70 3.41
C LEU A 252 20.30 6.89 2.55
N VAL A 253 20.06 6.78 1.25
CA VAL A 253 21.00 6.05 0.36
C VAL A 253 22.39 6.68 0.43
N VAL A 254 22.49 8.02 0.32
CA VAL A 254 23.77 8.74 0.38
C VAL A 254 24.44 8.54 1.73
N THR A 255 23.75 8.82 2.83
CA THR A 255 24.36 8.77 4.17
C THR A 255 24.69 7.34 4.59
N LEU A 256 23.81 6.37 4.37
CA LEU A 256 24.05 5.00 4.81
C LEU A 256 25.19 4.35 4.01
N ILE A 257 25.33 4.64 2.71
CA ILE A 257 26.49 4.18 1.94
C ILE A 257 27.79 4.80 2.50
N ARG A 258 27.76 6.08 2.87
CA ARG A 258 28.92 6.76 3.47
C ARG A 258 29.31 6.16 4.83
N VAL A 259 28.33 6.06 5.74
CA VAL A 259 28.56 5.70 7.15
C VAL A 259 28.67 4.18 7.34
N TRP A 260 27.77 3.40 6.74
CA TRP A 260 27.72 1.94 6.92
C TRP A 260 28.42 1.17 5.80
N GLY A 261 28.53 1.75 4.60
CA GLY A 261 29.19 1.12 3.45
C GLY A 261 30.72 1.24 3.52
N TYR A 262 31.25 2.45 3.34
CA TYR A 262 32.71 2.65 3.30
C TYR A 262 33.39 2.36 4.64
N GLY A 263 32.74 2.68 5.77
CA GLY A 263 33.27 2.40 7.11
C GLY A 263 33.44 0.91 7.43
N ASN A 264 32.72 0.02 6.73
CA ASN A 264 32.75 -1.43 6.94
C ASN A 264 33.12 -2.20 5.67
N LYS A 265 33.78 -1.56 4.70
CA LYS A 265 34.11 -2.16 3.39
C LYS A 265 34.89 -3.47 3.50
N GLU A 266 35.67 -3.62 4.57
CA GLU A 266 36.47 -4.82 4.89
C GLU A 266 35.79 -5.75 5.91
N GLN A 267 34.57 -5.40 6.38
CA GLN A 267 33.79 -6.18 7.32
C GLN A 267 32.37 -6.47 6.77
N PRO A 268 32.25 -7.34 5.75
CA PRO A 268 30.96 -7.67 5.13
C PRO A 268 29.96 -8.26 6.12
N GLN A 269 30.42 -8.84 7.23
CA GLN A 269 29.58 -9.45 8.27
C GLN A 269 29.12 -8.45 9.33
N SER A 270 29.55 -7.18 9.26
CA SER A 270 29.08 -6.18 10.22
C SER A 270 27.57 -5.99 10.10
N ARG A 271 26.89 -5.91 11.24
CA ARG A 271 25.43 -5.77 11.28
C ARG A 271 24.94 -4.54 10.51
N HIS A 272 25.61 -3.40 10.67
CA HIS A 272 25.25 -2.15 9.96
C HIS A 272 25.40 -2.26 8.44
N PHE A 273 26.42 -2.96 7.95
CA PHE A 273 26.56 -3.21 6.52
C PHE A 273 25.43 -4.10 5.99
N GLN A 274 25.06 -5.15 6.73
CA GLN A 274 23.91 -6.00 6.36
C GLN A 274 22.59 -5.24 6.38
N MET A 275 22.37 -4.34 7.34
CA MET A 275 21.21 -3.44 7.36
C MET A 275 21.18 -2.50 6.16
N LEU A 276 22.33 -1.93 5.78
CA LEU A 276 22.46 -1.12 4.56
C LEU A 276 22.08 -1.95 3.33
N LEU A 277 22.66 -3.14 3.16
CA LEU A 277 22.36 -4.00 2.01
C LEU A 277 20.86 -4.32 1.95
N ASN A 278 20.26 -4.73 3.06
CA ASN A 278 18.82 -5.00 3.15
C ASN A 278 17.97 -3.77 2.79
N PHE A 279 18.34 -2.58 3.27
CA PHE A 279 17.64 -1.35 2.91
C PHE A 279 17.78 -1.01 1.41
N LEU A 280 18.95 -1.23 0.82
CA LEU A 280 19.15 -1.03 -0.62
C LEU A 280 18.32 -2.01 -1.46
N GLU A 281 18.07 -3.23 -0.99
CA GLU A 281 17.12 -4.15 -1.63
C GLU A 281 15.70 -3.57 -1.67
N LEU A 282 15.24 -2.95 -0.58
CA LEU A 282 13.97 -2.21 -0.56
C LEU A 282 13.99 -1.06 -1.57
N VAL A 283 15.02 -0.22 -1.56
CA VAL A 283 15.12 0.93 -2.48
C VAL A 283 15.12 0.48 -3.95
N ARG A 284 15.85 -0.59 -4.29
CA ARG A 284 15.87 -1.17 -5.65
C ARG A 284 14.48 -1.64 -6.08
N SER A 285 13.78 -2.35 -5.21
CA SER A 285 12.40 -2.79 -5.50
C SER A 285 11.46 -1.59 -5.70
N MET A 286 11.55 -0.58 -4.82
CA MET A 286 10.72 0.61 -4.92
C MET A 286 11.00 1.42 -6.19
N HIS A 287 12.24 1.48 -6.66
CA HIS A 287 12.58 2.15 -7.92
C HIS A 287 11.77 1.59 -9.10
N ILE A 288 11.60 0.26 -9.20
CA ILE A 288 10.82 -0.36 -10.28
C ILE A 288 9.35 0.05 -10.23
N ILE A 289 8.75 0.10 -9.04
CA ILE A 289 7.33 0.48 -8.87
C ILE A 289 7.07 1.89 -9.44
N PHE A 290 8.04 2.80 -9.31
CA PHE A 290 7.91 4.18 -9.73
C PHE A 290 8.36 4.46 -11.18
N LEU A 291 8.77 3.43 -11.92
CA LEU A 291 9.05 3.58 -13.34
C LEU A 291 7.75 3.86 -14.10
N ARG A 292 7.90 4.58 -15.23
CA ARG A 292 6.81 4.87 -16.15
C ARG A 292 6.53 3.74 -17.13
N GLU A 293 7.29 2.66 -17.05
CA GLU A 293 7.21 1.50 -17.92
C GLU A 293 7.42 0.22 -17.10
N THR A 294 6.86 -0.87 -17.60
CA THR A 294 6.95 -2.19 -16.98
C THR A 294 7.26 -3.22 -18.06
N SER A 295 8.14 -4.16 -17.74
CA SER A 295 8.54 -5.25 -18.61
C SER A 295 8.62 -6.54 -17.80
N GLN A 296 8.79 -7.67 -18.47
CA GLN A 296 9.03 -8.93 -17.76
C GLN A 296 10.34 -8.88 -16.94
N SER A 297 11.39 -8.26 -17.49
CA SER A 297 12.69 -8.15 -16.83
C SER A 297 12.64 -7.24 -15.60
N SER A 298 11.93 -6.09 -15.67
CA SER A 298 11.79 -5.21 -14.52
C SER A 298 10.97 -5.85 -13.40
N ARG A 299 9.91 -6.60 -13.75
CA ARG A 299 9.11 -7.36 -12.77
C ARG A 299 9.91 -8.49 -12.11
N ALA A 300 10.76 -9.19 -12.87
CA ALA A 300 11.66 -10.20 -12.31
C ALA A 300 12.70 -9.59 -11.37
N TYR A 301 13.29 -8.45 -11.75
CA TYR A 301 14.20 -7.68 -10.90
C TYR A 301 13.52 -7.25 -9.60
N TYR A 302 12.31 -6.68 -9.69
CA TYR A 302 11.50 -6.34 -8.53
C TYR A 302 11.28 -7.55 -7.61
N LYS A 303 10.81 -8.69 -8.15
CA LYS A 303 10.51 -9.91 -7.38
C LYS A 303 11.75 -10.39 -6.61
N ALA A 304 12.92 -10.38 -7.25
CA ALA A 304 14.17 -10.77 -6.61
C ALA A 304 14.53 -9.87 -5.42
N HIS A 305 14.51 -8.55 -5.63
CA HIS A 305 14.90 -7.58 -4.60
C HIS A 305 13.90 -7.49 -3.44
N ILE A 306 12.59 -7.53 -3.70
CA ILE A 306 11.60 -7.49 -2.60
C ILE A 306 11.67 -8.77 -1.75
N LEU A 307 11.92 -9.94 -2.35
CA LEU A 307 12.09 -11.18 -1.59
C LEU A 307 13.37 -11.17 -0.76
N SER A 308 14.48 -10.67 -1.32
CA SER A 308 15.74 -10.50 -0.57
C SER A 308 15.56 -9.54 0.60
N TYR A 309 14.87 -8.41 0.37
CA TYR A 309 14.50 -7.46 1.42
C TYR A 309 13.71 -8.15 2.55
N LEU A 310 12.61 -8.85 2.23
CA LEU A 310 11.76 -9.45 3.26
C LEU A 310 12.46 -10.56 4.05
N ARG A 311 13.30 -11.37 3.41
CA ARG A 311 14.13 -12.37 4.10
C ARG A 311 15.13 -11.71 5.04
N GLY A 312 15.86 -10.70 4.55
CA GLY A 312 16.80 -9.96 5.39
C GLY A 312 16.11 -9.20 6.52
N VAL A 313 14.84 -8.80 6.38
CA VAL A 313 14.07 -8.24 7.51
C VAL A 313 13.89 -9.29 8.61
N LEU A 314 13.49 -10.51 8.25
CA LEU A 314 13.30 -11.59 9.23
C LEU A 314 14.61 -12.03 9.88
N GLU A 315 15.72 -12.00 9.14
CA GLU A 315 17.05 -12.36 9.64
C GLU A 315 17.65 -11.27 10.53
N LEU A 316 17.54 -10.00 10.15
CA LEU A 316 18.18 -8.88 10.85
C LEU A 316 17.34 -8.30 11.98
N TYR A 317 16.03 -8.54 12.00
CA TYR A 317 15.10 -7.99 12.98
C TYR A 317 14.13 -9.08 13.46
N PRO A 318 14.59 -10.03 14.30
CA PRO A 318 13.81 -11.20 14.70
C PRO A 318 12.52 -10.85 15.47
N ASP A 319 12.48 -9.68 16.10
CA ASP A 319 11.31 -9.19 16.86
C ASP A 319 10.27 -8.47 15.99
N VAL A 320 10.57 -8.25 14.70
CA VAL A 320 9.65 -7.56 13.78
C VAL A 320 8.59 -8.51 13.26
N THR A 321 7.33 -8.10 13.42
CA THR A 321 6.20 -8.75 12.77
C THR A 321 5.98 -8.15 11.38
N LEU A 322 5.86 -8.99 10.35
CA LEU A 322 5.53 -8.50 9.02
C LEU A 322 4.10 -7.92 8.98
N ALA A 323 3.97 -6.71 8.45
CA ALA A 323 2.69 -6.10 8.15
C ALA A 323 2.06 -6.64 6.84
N SER A 324 0.75 -6.43 6.67
CA SER A 324 0.02 -6.79 5.45
C SER A 324 0.61 -6.16 4.18
N ASN A 325 1.21 -4.97 4.27
CA ASN A 325 1.92 -4.33 3.16
C ASN A 325 3.14 -5.14 2.71
N HIS A 326 3.90 -5.76 3.61
CA HIS A 326 5.01 -6.63 3.21
C HIS A 326 4.52 -7.81 2.35
N HIS A 327 3.37 -8.39 2.69
CA HIS A 327 2.76 -9.43 1.88
C HIS A 327 2.21 -8.89 0.55
N LEU A 328 1.51 -7.76 0.54
CA LEU A 328 1.00 -7.13 -0.69
C LEU A 328 2.14 -6.77 -1.66
N ALA A 329 3.35 -6.51 -1.15
CA ALA A 329 4.52 -6.26 -1.97
C ALA A 329 4.88 -7.41 -2.91
N LEU A 330 4.53 -8.63 -2.55
CA LEU A 330 4.75 -9.81 -3.38
C LEU A 330 3.68 -9.98 -4.46
N HIS A 331 2.57 -9.24 -4.36
CA HIS A 331 1.48 -9.25 -5.34
C HIS A 331 1.51 -8.06 -6.33
N ILE A 332 2.32 -7.02 -6.10
CA ILE A 332 2.35 -5.84 -6.99
C ILE A 332 2.76 -6.20 -8.42
N ILE A 333 3.53 -7.27 -8.61
CA ILE A 333 3.95 -7.76 -9.94
C ILE A 333 2.75 -8.10 -10.82
N THR A 334 1.65 -8.58 -10.22
CA THR A 334 0.41 -8.88 -10.94
C THR A 334 -0.28 -7.61 -11.42
N ASP A 335 -0.19 -6.51 -10.67
CA ASP A 335 -0.72 -5.21 -11.12
C ASP A 335 0.17 -4.61 -12.20
N LEU A 336 1.50 -4.71 -12.05
CA LEU A 336 2.44 -4.28 -13.09
C LEU A 336 2.31 -5.07 -14.38
N GLU A 337 1.84 -6.32 -14.32
CA GLU A 337 1.54 -7.15 -15.49
C GLU A 337 0.25 -6.73 -16.18
N ASN A 338 -0.84 -6.66 -15.42
CA ASN A 338 -2.20 -6.57 -15.98
C ASN A 338 -2.68 -5.13 -16.17
N MET A 339 -2.16 -4.19 -15.37
CA MET A 339 -2.62 -2.79 -15.34
C MET A 339 -1.55 -1.81 -15.82
N GLY A 340 -0.35 -2.29 -16.09
CA GLY A 340 0.77 -1.46 -16.53
C GLY A 340 1.49 -0.76 -15.37
N PRO A 341 2.32 0.25 -15.70
CA PRO A 341 3.23 0.90 -14.76
C PRO A 341 2.48 1.65 -13.66
N GLY A 342 3.06 1.69 -12.46
CA GLY A 342 2.44 2.26 -11.29
C GLY A 342 2.05 3.74 -11.43
N HIS A 343 2.88 4.53 -12.12
CA HIS A 343 2.62 5.94 -12.37
C HIS A 343 1.24 6.21 -13.02
N ALA A 344 0.78 5.33 -13.91
CA ALA A 344 -0.50 5.50 -14.61
C ALA A 344 -1.72 5.29 -13.69
N ARG A 345 -1.51 4.69 -12.51
CA ARG A 345 -2.54 4.29 -11.55
C ARG A 345 -2.24 4.81 -10.14
N SER A 346 -1.52 5.92 -10.03
CA SER A 346 -1.09 6.52 -8.76
C SER A 346 -2.09 7.57 -8.23
N THR A 347 -2.28 7.63 -6.91
CA THR A 347 -3.24 8.52 -6.24
C THR A 347 -2.92 10.02 -6.06
N PRO A 348 -1.69 10.57 -6.23
CA PRO A 348 -1.39 11.98 -5.94
C PRO A 348 -2.27 13.00 -6.68
N VAL A 349 -2.75 12.66 -7.89
CA VAL A 349 -3.68 13.53 -8.63
C VAL A 349 -5.01 13.67 -7.87
N PHE A 350 -5.48 12.59 -7.26
CA PHE A 350 -6.75 12.56 -6.53
C PHE A 350 -6.64 13.28 -5.19
N GLU A 351 -5.49 13.21 -4.51
CA GLU A 351 -5.26 13.97 -3.28
C GLU A 351 -5.34 15.47 -3.53
N ARG A 352 -4.73 15.96 -4.62
CA ARG A 352 -4.85 17.37 -5.01
C ARG A 352 -6.29 17.79 -5.30
N ILE A 353 -7.04 16.95 -6.01
CA ILE A 353 -8.47 17.20 -6.25
C ILE A 353 -9.25 17.22 -4.94
N ASN A 354 -8.97 16.30 -4.01
CA ASN A 354 -9.62 16.27 -2.70
C ASN A 354 -9.34 17.55 -1.89
N HIS A 355 -8.11 18.05 -1.91
CA HIS A 355 -7.75 19.33 -1.29
C HIS A 355 -8.55 20.49 -1.89
N LEU A 356 -8.61 20.60 -3.23
CA LEU A 356 -9.44 21.61 -3.90
C LEU A 356 -10.92 21.50 -3.51
N LEU A 357 -11.47 20.27 -3.43
CA LEU A 357 -12.86 20.03 -3.02
C LEU A 357 -13.14 20.36 -1.55
N GLN A 358 -12.13 20.34 -0.69
CA GLN A 358 -12.24 20.77 0.71
C GLN A 358 -12.29 22.29 0.83
N GLU A 359 -11.64 23.01 -0.08
CA GLU A 359 -11.62 24.48 -0.13
C GLU A 359 -12.94 25.08 -0.68
N ILE A 360 -13.73 24.30 -1.43
CA ILE A 360 -15.05 24.74 -1.90
C ILE A 360 -16.00 24.89 -0.70
N LYS A 361 -16.49 26.12 -0.48
CA LYS A 361 -17.51 26.42 0.54
C LYS A 361 -18.81 25.66 0.21
N LYS A 362 -19.18 24.70 1.07
CA LYS A 362 -20.41 23.93 0.95
C LYS A 362 -21.49 24.62 1.79
N ASN A 363 -22.37 25.41 1.17
CA ASN A 363 -23.48 26.08 1.85
C ASN A 363 -24.62 25.12 2.28
N GLY A 364 -24.32 23.86 2.61
CA GLY A 364 -25.28 22.92 3.22
C GLY A 364 -26.46 22.48 2.33
N HIS A 365 -26.62 23.00 1.11
CA HIS A 365 -27.70 22.59 0.21
C HIS A 365 -27.37 21.25 -0.45
N LEU A 366 -28.07 20.19 -0.02
CA LEU A 366 -28.10 18.91 -0.74
C LEU A 366 -28.80 19.12 -2.09
N GLY A 367 -28.09 18.91 -3.20
CA GLY A 367 -28.70 18.79 -4.53
C GLY A 367 -28.14 19.71 -5.63
N GLU A 368 -27.37 20.75 -5.33
CA GLU A 368 -26.79 21.63 -6.37
C GLU A 368 -25.48 21.11 -6.97
N LEU A 369 -24.81 20.15 -6.32
CA LEU A 369 -23.71 19.36 -6.89
C LEU A 369 -24.08 17.87 -6.88
N ILE A 370 -24.99 17.47 -7.76
CA ILE A 370 -25.08 16.06 -8.15
C ILE A 370 -23.83 15.77 -8.99
N SER A 371 -22.92 14.96 -8.44
CA SER A 371 -21.61 14.55 -8.97
C SER A 371 -20.42 15.32 -8.38
N GLN A 372 -19.95 14.88 -7.21
CA GLN A 372 -18.53 14.94 -6.83
C GLN A 372 -18.30 14.14 -5.54
N THR A 373 -18.59 12.84 -5.61
CA THR A 373 -17.95 11.86 -4.73
C THR A 373 -16.82 11.26 -5.57
N CYS A 374 -15.56 11.47 -5.20
CA CYS A 374 -14.41 10.87 -5.87
C CYS A 374 -14.41 9.34 -5.66
N LEU A 375 -15.23 8.67 -6.46
CA LEU A 375 -14.97 7.31 -6.91
C LEU A 375 -14.57 7.46 -8.38
N LEU A 376 -13.32 7.88 -8.63
CA LEU A 376 -12.87 8.00 -10.01
C LEU A 376 -12.42 6.62 -10.49
N VAL A 377 -13.35 6.03 -11.20
CA VAL A 377 -13.22 4.88 -12.08
C VAL A 377 -12.33 5.25 -13.26
N LEU A 378 -11.31 4.45 -13.59
CA LEU A 378 -10.75 4.53 -14.94
C LEU A 378 -11.83 4.02 -15.91
N LEU A 379 -12.53 4.95 -16.55
CA LEU A 379 -13.53 4.65 -17.56
C LEU A 379 -12.80 4.48 -18.89
N ILE A 380 -12.63 3.24 -19.35
CA ILE A 380 -12.20 3.02 -20.73
C ILE A 380 -13.41 3.23 -21.61
N VAL A 381 -13.41 4.34 -22.35
CA VAL A 381 -14.41 4.64 -23.37
C VAL A 381 -13.90 4.06 -24.69
N HIS A 382 -14.55 3.00 -25.16
CA HIS A 382 -14.28 2.45 -26.48
C HIS A 382 -15.41 2.81 -27.43
N SER A 383 -15.06 3.34 -28.59
CA SER A 383 -15.99 3.66 -29.66
C SER A 383 -15.64 2.78 -30.86
N ARG A 384 -16.53 1.86 -31.24
CA ARG A 384 -16.44 1.17 -32.53
C ARG A 384 -16.91 2.09 -33.64
#